data_AF-A0AA42NWW0-F1
#
_entry.id   AF-A0AA42NWW0-F1
#
_cell.length_a   1.000
_cell.length_b   1.000
_cell.length_c   1.000
_cell.angle_alpha   90.00
_cell.angle_beta   90.00
_cell.angle_gamma   90.00
#
_symmetry.space_group_name_H-M   'P 1'
#
loop_
_entity.id
_entity.type
_entity.pdbx_description
1 polymer ?
#
loop_
_entity_poly.entity_id
_entity_poly.type
_entity_poly.pdbx_seq_one_letter_code
_entity_poly.pdbx_strand_id
1 'polypeptide(L)'
;MKTAAHISLSGDRPNRWGYLSGNIQDQVDLVQLLSSKASNDDIDELNQALDNILDSLENLSDEIGSKASAASVIQALSTKADLVNGVVPASQLPAFVDDVLNGKLICDVIFEDENENIYSPESGKIYIDVDTNKSYRWSGIKYVVISDSLALGETASTAGRGDYVKAAHDHALSQGNPHNVTTSEITETNNVRFFKENLVRATVLTGIVFTNKNKATAADSIETAIGKIQGQLDDFSVPIWVNVTTLGVVFSSYVNQSESKIELQKRNGNIYMRGYIRLAQQASGSGIEYLRYTSQDYALDTSYAINIGYTMAIFNICSGSTLNNATTISSDNIGTHLIKSSGIVVASGTVWHIPEVCIGKAKT
;
A
#
# COMPACT_ATOMS: atom_id res chain seq x y z
N MET A 1 -33.24 24.39 -144.04
CA MET A 1 -33.90 24.64 -142.74
C MET A 1 -33.99 23.31 -142.02
N LYS A 2 -33.39 23.16 -140.84
CA LYS A 2 -33.66 22.02 -139.93
C LYS A 2 -34.39 22.59 -138.71
N THR A 3 -35.60 22.13 -138.49
CA THR A 3 -36.50 22.57 -137.42
C THR A 3 -36.13 21.86 -136.12
N ALA A 4 -35.88 22.62 -135.04
CA ALA A 4 -35.60 22.05 -133.72
C ALA A 4 -36.90 21.60 -133.05
N ALA A 5 -36.93 20.38 -132.53
CA ALA A 5 -38.02 19.85 -131.71
C ALA A 5 -37.66 20.04 -130.23
N HIS A 6 -38.47 20.77 -129.48
CA HIS A 6 -38.34 20.88 -128.02
C HIS A 6 -39.15 19.77 -127.34
N ILE A 7 -38.47 18.91 -126.58
CA ILE A 7 -39.08 17.91 -125.69
C ILE A 7 -38.90 18.40 -124.26
N SER A 8 -40.00 18.53 -123.52
CA SER A 8 -40.00 18.79 -122.08
C SER A 8 -40.35 17.50 -121.34
N LEU A 9 -39.48 17.06 -120.43
CA LEU A 9 -39.70 15.89 -119.58
C LEU A 9 -39.80 16.37 -118.12
N SER A 10 -41.02 16.48 -117.60
CA SER A 10 -41.27 16.69 -116.17
C SER A 10 -41.75 15.38 -115.54
N GLY A 11 -40.99 14.86 -114.58
CA GLY A 11 -41.39 13.71 -113.75
C GLY A 11 -41.22 14.03 -112.26
N ASP A 12 -41.96 13.31 -111.41
CA ASP A 12 -42.30 13.60 -110.00
C ASP A 12 -41.13 13.78 -109.01
N ARG A 13 -39.86 13.79 -109.45
CA ARG A 13 -38.67 14.01 -108.61
C ARG A 13 -37.72 15.06 -109.21
N PRO A 14 -38.11 16.34 -109.24
CA PRO A 14 -37.38 17.40 -109.95
C PRO A 14 -35.94 17.65 -109.46
N ASN A 15 -35.61 17.30 -108.20
CA ASN A 15 -34.29 17.56 -107.63
C ASN A 15 -33.21 16.50 -107.94
N ARG A 16 -33.58 15.34 -108.49
CA ARG A 16 -32.60 14.26 -108.87
C ARG A 16 -32.18 14.34 -110.35
N TRP A 17 -32.99 14.98 -111.18
CA TRP A 17 -32.82 15.04 -112.64
C TRP A 17 -32.32 16.39 -113.15
N GLY A 18 -32.41 17.46 -112.36
CA GLY A 18 -31.96 18.80 -112.76
C GLY A 18 -32.84 19.42 -113.86
N TYR A 19 -32.94 20.74 -113.90
CA TYR A 19 -33.65 21.44 -114.97
C TYR A 19 -32.72 21.58 -116.18
N LEU A 20 -33.12 21.05 -117.33
CA LEU A 20 -32.44 21.30 -118.61
C LEU A 20 -33.10 22.50 -119.30
N SER A 21 -32.38 23.63 -119.44
CA SER A 21 -32.75 24.73 -120.34
C SER A 21 -31.57 25.03 -121.27
N GLY A 22 -31.76 24.86 -122.59
CA GLY A 22 -30.71 25.08 -123.58
C GLY A 22 -31.00 24.46 -124.96
N ASN A 23 -30.40 25.01 -126.01
CA ASN A 23 -30.54 24.58 -127.41
C ASN A 23 -29.58 23.38 -127.64
N ILE A 24 -30.10 22.15 -127.80
CA ILE A 24 -29.28 20.94 -128.00
C ILE A 24 -28.83 20.92 -129.45
N GLN A 25 -27.65 21.47 -129.71
CA GLN A 25 -27.13 21.54 -131.08
C GLN A 25 -26.51 20.22 -131.54
N ASP A 26 -26.02 19.35 -130.63
CA ASP A 26 -25.37 18.09 -130.98
C ASP A 26 -25.76 16.93 -130.04
N GLN A 27 -25.93 15.74 -130.64
CA GLN A 27 -26.34 14.49 -130.00
C GLN A 27 -25.41 14.01 -128.86
N VAL A 28 -24.23 14.64 -128.74
CA VAL A 28 -23.15 14.30 -127.80
C VAL A 28 -23.48 14.67 -126.35
N ASP A 29 -24.12 15.82 -126.11
CA ASP A 29 -24.40 16.29 -124.75
C ASP A 29 -25.44 15.42 -124.04
N LEU A 30 -26.43 14.93 -124.79
CA LEU A 30 -27.45 14.01 -124.26
C LEU A 30 -26.82 12.66 -123.89
N VAL A 31 -25.88 12.17 -124.71
CA VAL A 31 -25.14 10.93 -124.44
C VAL A 31 -24.25 11.08 -123.21
N GLN A 32 -23.55 12.21 -123.04
CA GLN A 32 -22.69 12.44 -121.88
C GLN A 32 -23.48 12.54 -120.55
N LEU A 33 -24.67 13.15 -120.58
CA LEU A 33 -25.59 13.20 -119.43
C LEU A 33 -26.25 11.85 -119.14
N LEU A 34 -26.64 11.10 -120.17
CA LEU A 34 -27.16 9.75 -119.98
C LEU A 34 -26.07 8.81 -119.47
N SER A 35 -24.83 8.96 -119.92
CA SER A 35 -23.67 8.21 -119.44
C SER A 35 -23.28 8.55 -118.00
N SER A 36 -23.43 9.80 -117.56
CA SER A 36 -23.18 10.18 -116.16
C SER A 36 -24.32 9.80 -115.21
N LYS A 37 -25.55 9.60 -115.73
CA LYS A 37 -26.70 9.10 -114.96
C LYS A 37 -26.89 7.58 -115.03
N ALA A 38 -26.38 6.95 -116.08
CA ALA A 38 -26.17 5.51 -116.20
C ALA A 38 -24.85 5.06 -115.55
N SER A 39 -24.02 6.01 -115.07
CA SER A 39 -22.91 5.70 -114.18
C SER A 39 -23.52 5.17 -112.90
N ASN A 40 -23.11 3.96 -112.57
CA ASN A 40 -23.71 3.10 -111.57
C ASN A 40 -23.42 3.60 -110.14
N ASP A 41 -23.37 4.91 -109.88
CA ASP A 41 -22.87 5.48 -108.63
C ASP A 41 -23.69 5.02 -107.40
N ASP A 42 -25.03 5.03 -107.49
CA ASP A 42 -25.92 4.48 -106.45
C ASP A 42 -25.70 2.95 -106.26
N ILE A 43 -25.30 2.24 -107.32
CA ILE A 43 -24.98 0.80 -107.30
C ILE A 43 -23.59 0.57 -106.70
N ASP A 44 -22.62 1.46 -106.95
CA ASP A 44 -21.27 1.39 -106.43
C ASP A 44 -21.24 1.68 -104.93
N GLU A 45 -22.03 2.64 -104.45
CA GLU A 45 -22.25 2.86 -103.02
C GLU A 45 -22.90 1.64 -102.35
N LEU A 46 -23.89 1.03 -103.01
CA LEU A 46 -24.54 -0.18 -102.48
C LEU A 46 -23.58 -1.38 -102.44
N ASN A 47 -22.74 -1.54 -103.47
CA ASN A 47 -21.73 -2.59 -103.52
C ASN A 47 -20.67 -2.39 -102.44
N GLN A 48 -20.21 -1.16 -102.22
CA GLN A 48 -19.27 -0.85 -101.14
C GLN A 48 -19.88 -1.11 -99.75
N ALA A 49 -21.15 -0.77 -99.55
CA ALA A 49 -21.85 -1.10 -98.31
C ALA A 49 -22.00 -2.61 -98.11
N LEU A 50 -22.26 -3.36 -99.20
CA LEU A 50 -22.33 -4.82 -99.17
C LEU A 50 -20.99 -5.45 -98.84
N ASP A 51 -19.89 -4.96 -99.42
CA ASP A 51 -18.52 -5.41 -99.15
C ASP A 51 -18.15 -5.19 -97.68
N ASN A 52 -18.44 -4.02 -97.12
CA ASN A 52 -18.21 -3.75 -95.70
C ASN A 52 -19.01 -4.69 -94.77
N ILE A 53 -20.24 -5.05 -95.16
CA ILE A 53 -21.06 -6.02 -94.42
C ILE A 53 -20.46 -7.43 -94.53
N LEU A 54 -20.02 -7.83 -95.73
CA LEU A 54 -19.35 -9.10 -95.98
C LEU A 54 -18.09 -9.24 -95.12
N ASP A 55 -17.23 -8.22 -95.11
CA ASP A 55 -16.02 -8.18 -94.28
C ASP A 55 -16.35 -8.29 -92.78
N SER A 56 -17.40 -7.59 -92.34
CA SER A 56 -17.83 -7.65 -90.94
C SER A 56 -18.37 -9.03 -90.56
N LEU A 57 -19.09 -9.69 -91.46
CA LEU A 57 -19.60 -11.06 -91.27
C LEU A 57 -18.46 -12.08 -91.24
N GLU A 58 -17.46 -11.93 -92.10
CA GLU A 58 -16.27 -12.78 -92.13
C GLU A 58 -15.49 -12.67 -90.82
N ASN A 59 -15.22 -11.45 -90.36
CA ASN A 59 -14.55 -11.23 -89.07
C ASN A 59 -15.33 -11.82 -87.89
N LEU A 60 -16.66 -11.69 -87.88
CA LEU A 60 -17.49 -12.27 -86.82
C LEU A 60 -17.46 -13.80 -86.88
N SER A 61 -17.46 -14.39 -88.09
CA SER A 61 -17.32 -15.83 -88.29
C SER A 61 -15.99 -16.34 -87.74
N ASP A 62 -14.89 -15.63 -87.99
CA ASP A 62 -13.57 -15.98 -87.47
C ASP A 62 -13.48 -15.84 -85.95
N GLU A 63 -14.07 -14.78 -85.38
CA GLU A 63 -14.11 -14.58 -83.93
C GLU A 63 -14.93 -15.67 -83.23
N ILE A 64 -16.08 -16.03 -83.80
CA ILE A 64 -16.89 -17.17 -83.35
C ILE A 64 -16.10 -18.47 -83.50
N GLY A 65 -15.43 -18.69 -84.64
CA GLY A 65 -14.59 -19.87 -84.86
C GLY A 65 -13.49 -20.01 -83.81
N SER A 66 -12.85 -18.91 -83.43
CA SER A 66 -11.83 -18.88 -82.37
C SER A 66 -12.42 -19.16 -80.98
N LYS A 67 -13.49 -18.44 -80.60
CA LYS A 67 -14.12 -18.52 -79.26
C LYS A 67 -14.97 -19.77 -79.04
N ALA A 68 -15.58 -20.30 -80.10
CA ALA A 68 -16.44 -21.49 -80.07
C ALA A 68 -15.73 -22.75 -80.55
N SER A 69 -14.44 -22.69 -80.93
CA SER A 69 -13.71 -23.90 -81.25
C SER A 69 -13.77 -24.84 -80.05
N ALA A 70 -14.38 -26.01 -80.24
CA ALA A 70 -14.34 -27.08 -79.26
C ALA A 70 -12.88 -27.35 -78.82
N ALA A 71 -11.91 -27.10 -79.70
CA ALA A 71 -10.49 -27.16 -79.42
C ALA A 71 -10.02 -26.23 -78.27
N SER A 72 -10.44 -24.96 -78.23
CA SER A 72 -10.01 -24.03 -77.16
C SER A 72 -10.62 -24.42 -75.81
N VAL A 73 -11.89 -24.85 -75.82
CA VAL A 73 -12.60 -25.36 -74.64
C VAL A 73 -11.98 -26.67 -74.14
N ILE A 74 -11.71 -27.62 -75.04
CA ILE A 74 -11.04 -28.89 -74.72
C ILE A 74 -9.64 -28.64 -74.17
N GLN A 75 -8.87 -27.74 -74.75
CA GLN A 75 -7.53 -27.40 -74.27
C GLN A 75 -7.57 -26.82 -72.85
N ALA A 76 -8.52 -25.92 -72.56
CA ALA A 76 -8.68 -25.33 -71.23
C ALA A 76 -9.13 -26.35 -70.16
N LEU A 77 -9.93 -27.36 -70.56
CA LEU A 77 -10.42 -28.41 -69.67
C LEU A 77 -9.43 -29.58 -69.51
N SER A 78 -8.52 -29.79 -70.46
CA SER A 78 -7.57 -30.93 -70.46
C SER A 78 -6.67 -31.01 -69.23
N THR A 79 -6.46 -29.89 -68.53
CA THR A 79 -5.65 -29.81 -67.30
C THR A 79 -6.49 -29.72 -66.02
N LYS A 80 -7.81 -29.92 -66.12
CA LYS A 80 -8.73 -29.94 -64.98
C LYS A 80 -9.14 -31.38 -64.67
N ALA A 81 -9.55 -31.61 -63.42
CA ALA A 81 -10.12 -32.89 -63.05
C ALA A 81 -11.50 -33.06 -63.68
N ASP A 82 -11.85 -34.31 -63.99
CA ASP A 82 -13.19 -34.67 -64.44
C ASP A 82 -14.19 -34.51 -63.30
N LEU A 83 -15.46 -34.28 -63.65
CA LEU A 83 -16.56 -34.25 -62.70
C LEU A 83 -17.53 -35.40 -63.02
N VAL A 84 -17.81 -36.22 -62.02
CA VAL A 84 -18.88 -37.22 -62.05
C VAL A 84 -19.92 -36.78 -61.03
N ASN A 85 -21.15 -36.49 -61.47
CA ASN A 85 -22.23 -35.95 -60.63
C ASN A 85 -21.84 -34.67 -59.85
N GLY A 86 -20.97 -33.84 -60.43
CA GLY A 86 -20.53 -32.57 -59.81
C GLY A 86 -19.39 -32.69 -58.79
N VAL A 87 -18.78 -33.87 -58.65
CA VAL A 87 -17.65 -34.12 -57.75
C VAL A 87 -16.45 -34.68 -58.53
N VAL A 88 -15.24 -34.32 -58.11
CA VAL A 88 -14.00 -34.91 -58.63
C VAL A 88 -13.87 -36.36 -58.13
N PRO A 89 -13.74 -37.36 -59.02
CA PRO A 89 -13.53 -38.74 -58.61
C PRO A 89 -12.27 -38.90 -57.73
N ALA A 90 -12.35 -39.77 -56.72
CA ALA A 90 -11.24 -40.01 -55.78
C ALA A 90 -9.94 -40.45 -56.46
N SER A 91 -10.02 -41.11 -57.62
CA SER A 91 -8.84 -41.52 -58.41
C SER A 91 -8.03 -40.37 -59.00
N GLN A 92 -8.61 -39.16 -59.08
CA GLN A 92 -7.95 -37.94 -59.54
C GLN A 92 -7.52 -37.04 -58.38
N LEU A 93 -7.85 -37.40 -57.14
CA LEU A 93 -7.35 -36.72 -55.96
C LEU A 93 -5.95 -37.26 -55.61
N PRO A 94 -4.98 -36.38 -55.31
CA PRO A 94 -3.71 -36.81 -54.77
C PRO A 94 -3.89 -37.58 -53.45
N ALA A 95 -3.05 -38.58 -53.21
CA ALA A 95 -3.15 -39.46 -52.03
C ALA A 95 -3.10 -38.75 -50.65
N PHE A 96 -2.60 -37.50 -50.62
CA PHE A 96 -2.51 -36.64 -49.44
C PHE A 96 -3.74 -35.74 -49.21
N VAL A 97 -4.78 -35.85 -50.04
CA VAL A 97 -6.11 -35.37 -49.67
C VAL A 97 -6.69 -36.43 -48.75
N ASP A 98 -6.29 -36.35 -47.47
CA ASP A 98 -6.54 -37.40 -46.49
C ASP A 98 -8.01 -37.50 -46.09
N ASP A 99 -8.50 -38.74 -46.08
CA ASP A 99 -9.81 -39.08 -45.55
C ASP A 99 -9.70 -39.11 -44.03
N VAL A 100 -10.70 -38.52 -43.37
CA VAL A 100 -10.96 -38.78 -41.96
C VAL A 100 -11.71 -40.11 -41.88
N LEU A 101 -11.06 -41.12 -41.29
CA LEU A 101 -11.63 -42.45 -41.12
C LEU A 101 -12.24 -42.56 -39.74
N ASN A 102 -13.56 -42.76 -39.68
CA ASN A 102 -14.28 -42.98 -38.43
C ASN A 102 -14.35 -44.47 -38.12
N GLY A 103 -14.18 -44.83 -36.86
CA GLY A 103 -14.25 -46.21 -36.43
C GLY A 103 -13.79 -46.36 -34.99
N LYS A 104 -13.19 -47.51 -34.65
CA LYS A 104 -12.81 -47.82 -33.27
C LYS A 104 -11.37 -48.31 -33.19
N LEU A 105 -10.61 -47.75 -32.23
CA LEU A 105 -9.29 -48.27 -31.90
C LEU A 105 -9.46 -49.52 -31.01
N ILE A 106 -9.01 -50.67 -31.50
CA ILE A 106 -9.06 -51.94 -30.74
C ILE A 106 -7.78 -52.13 -29.92
N CYS A 107 -6.64 -51.80 -30.51
CA CYS A 107 -5.33 -51.77 -29.85
C CYS A 107 -4.38 -50.85 -30.63
N ASP A 108 -3.16 -50.63 -30.10
CA ASP A 108 -2.16 -49.74 -30.69
C ASP A 108 -1.89 -49.96 -32.19
N VAL A 109 -2.21 -51.12 -32.77
CA VAL A 109 -1.93 -51.44 -34.19
C VAL A 109 -3.18 -51.80 -35.02
N ILE A 110 -4.38 -51.85 -34.42
CA ILE A 110 -5.62 -52.26 -35.09
C ILE A 110 -6.69 -51.17 -34.92
N PHE A 111 -7.23 -50.71 -36.05
CA PHE A 111 -8.34 -49.78 -36.11
C PHE A 111 -9.41 -50.36 -37.03
N GLU A 112 -10.65 -50.44 -36.55
CA GLU A 112 -11.78 -51.03 -37.27
C GLU A 112 -12.76 -49.95 -37.72
N ASP A 113 -13.39 -50.14 -38.88
CA ASP A 113 -14.49 -49.29 -39.37
C ASP A 113 -15.81 -49.56 -38.61
N GLU A 114 -16.88 -48.85 -38.96
CA GLU A 114 -18.21 -49.02 -38.35
C GLU A 114 -18.83 -50.42 -38.57
N ASN A 115 -18.30 -51.21 -39.50
CA ASN A 115 -18.76 -52.56 -39.82
C ASN A 115 -17.78 -53.64 -39.31
N GLU A 116 -16.89 -53.31 -38.36
CA GLU A 116 -15.88 -54.20 -37.77
C GLU A 116 -14.82 -54.71 -38.76
N ASN A 117 -14.62 -54.04 -39.91
CA ASN A 117 -13.51 -54.35 -40.82
C ASN A 117 -12.25 -53.57 -40.44
N ILE A 118 -11.10 -54.24 -40.48
CA ILE A 118 -9.82 -53.61 -40.14
C ILE A 118 -9.37 -52.66 -41.27
N TYR A 119 -9.11 -51.40 -40.93
CA TYR A 119 -8.45 -50.48 -41.85
C TYR A 119 -7.00 -50.90 -42.09
N SER A 120 -6.56 -50.78 -43.34
CA SER A 120 -5.13 -50.79 -43.63
C SER A 120 -4.52 -49.49 -43.06
N PRO A 121 -3.50 -49.57 -42.19
CA PRO A 121 -2.92 -48.38 -41.60
C PRO A 121 -2.10 -47.60 -42.64
N GLU A 122 -2.45 -46.34 -42.87
CA GLU A 122 -1.84 -45.48 -43.87
C GLU A 122 -1.28 -44.20 -43.23
N SER A 123 -0.08 -43.78 -43.65
CA SER A 123 0.51 -42.52 -43.20
C SER A 123 -0.17 -41.36 -43.91
N GLY A 124 -0.50 -40.29 -43.17
CA GLY A 124 -1.28 -39.16 -43.67
C GLY A 124 -2.71 -39.15 -43.12
N LYS A 125 -3.37 -40.31 -43.08
CA LYS A 125 -4.76 -40.43 -42.66
C LYS A 125 -4.97 -40.09 -41.17
N ILE A 126 -6.14 -39.50 -40.88
CA ILE A 126 -6.61 -39.23 -39.54
C ILE A 126 -7.70 -40.23 -39.20
N TYR A 127 -7.52 -40.92 -38.08
CA TYR A 127 -8.45 -41.92 -37.58
C TYR A 127 -9.16 -41.35 -36.35
N ILE A 128 -10.49 -41.31 -36.36
CA ILE A 128 -11.30 -40.83 -35.24
C ILE A 128 -11.97 -42.02 -34.58
N ASP A 129 -11.59 -42.26 -33.32
CA ASP A 129 -12.25 -43.24 -32.49
C ASP A 129 -13.60 -42.67 -32.04
N VAL A 130 -14.69 -43.24 -32.55
CA VAL A 130 -16.05 -42.75 -32.31
C VAL A 130 -16.52 -42.99 -30.86
N ASP A 131 -15.90 -43.94 -30.14
CA ASP A 131 -16.25 -44.22 -28.75
C ASP A 131 -15.61 -43.17 -27.82
N THR A 132 -14.36 -42.79 -28.09
CA THR A 132 -13.59 -41.88 -27.22
C THR A 132 -13.48 -40.45 -27.74
N ASN A 133 -13.93 -40.19 -28.97
CA ASN A 133 -13.70 -38.95 -29.74
C ASN A 133 -12.22 -38.53 -29.82
N LYS A 134 -11.29 -39.49 -29.68
CA LYS A 134 -9.86 -39.24 -29.83
C LYS A 134 -9.44 -39.38 -31.28
N SER A 135 -8.56 -38.48 -31.72
CA SER A 135 -7.95 -38.52 -33.05
C SER A 135 -6.57 -39.15 -33.00
N TYR A 136 -6.31 -40.06 -33.92
CA TYR A 136 -5.07 -40.82 -34.04
C TYR A 136 -4.46 -40.65 -35.44
N ARG A 137 -3.13 -40.78 -35.51
CA ARG A 137 -2.38 -40.89 -36.77
C ARG A 137 -1.54 -42.17 -36.77
N TRP A 138 -1.34 -42.77 -37.94
CA TRP A 138 -0.41 -43.89 -38.07
C TRP A 138 1.05 -43.41 -38.04
N SER A 139 1.84 -43.90 -37.09
CA SER A 139 3.27 -43.57 -36.95
C SER A 139 4.21 -44.41 -37.84
N GLY A 140 3.67 -45.37 -38.59
CA GLY A 140 4.45 -46.39 -39.29
C GLY A 140 4.49 -47.73 -38.56
N ILE A 141 4.28 -47.74 -37.24
CA ILE A 141 4.28 -48.95 -36.41
C ILE A 141 3.09 -49.06 -35.45
N LYS A 142 2.46 -47.94 -35.10
CA LYS A 142 1.27 -47.89 -34.23
C LYS A 142 0.45 -46.61 -34.43
N TYR A 143 -0.81 -46.63 -34.04
CA TYR A 143 -1.67 -45.46 -33.92
C TYR A 143 -1.22 -44.61 -32.72
N VAL A 144 -1.02 -43.32 -32.95
CA VAL A 144 -0.59 -42.35 -31.92
C VAL A 144 -1.62 -41.24 -31.83
N VAL A 145 -2.05 -40.92 -30.61
CA VAL A 145 -3.00 -39.84 -30.34
C VAL A 145 -2.39 -38.50 -30.77
N ILE A 146 -3.16 -37.68 -31.49
CA ILE A 146 -2.71 -36.39 -32.03
C ILE A 146 -2.81 -35.30 -30.95
N SER A 147 -3.88 -35.34 -30.17
CA SER A 147 -4.07 -34.48 -29.00
C SER A 147 -4.54 -35.36 -27.86
N ASP A 148 -3.66 -35.62 -26.88
CA ASP A 148 -4.12 -36.28 -25.67
C ASP A 148 -5.05 -35.32 -24.91
N SER A 149 -6.10 -35.87 -24.31
CA SER A 149 -7.08 -35.06 -23.58
C SER A 149 -6.42 -34.52 -22.32
N LEU A 150 -6.45 -33.19 -22.10
CA LEU A 150 -5.94 -32.59 -20.88
C LEU A 150 -6.68 -33.16 -19.66
N ALA A 151 -6.00 -33.96 -18.84
CA ALA A 151 -6.57 -34.52 -17.63
C ALA A 151 -6.35 -33.57 -16.43
N LEU A 152 -7.40 -33.36 -15.65
CA LEU A 152 -7.33 -32.64 -14.37
C LEU A 152 -6.81 -33.58 -13.28
N GLY A 153 -5.80 -33.15 -12.51
CA GLY A 153 -5.20 -33.94 -11.45
C GLY A 153 -4.07 -33.23 -10.72
N GLU A 154 -3.45 -33.92 -9.77
CA GLU A 154 -2.38 -33.39 -8.88
C GLU A 154 -0.99 -33.97 -9.20
N THR A 155 -0.88 -34.75 -10.27
CA THR A 155 0.40 -35.36 -10.71
C THR A 155 1.16 -34.45 -11.68
N ALA A 156 2.47 -34.70 -11.87
CA ALA A 156 3.30 -33.93 -12.80
C ALA A 156 2.83 -33.96 -14.27
N SER A 157 2.05 -34.97 -14.66
CA SER A 157 1.51 -35.15 -16.02
C SER A 157 0.07 -34.67 -16.18
N THR A 158 -0.52 -34.02 -15.17
CA THR A 158 -1.91 -33.55 -15.16
C THR A 158 -1.99 -32.08 -14.78
N ALA A 159 -2.98 -31.35 -15.29
CA ALA A 159 -3.20 -29.96 -14.89
C ALA A 159 -4.03 -29.87 -13.60
N GLY A 160 -3.64 -29.02 -12.67
CA GLY A 160 -4.46 -28.70 -11.50
C GLY A 160 -5.74 -27.95 -11.90
N ARG A 161 -6.77 -28.01 -11.06
CA ARG A 161 -8.00 -27.23 -11.25
C ARG A 161 -7.68 -25.74 -11.14
N GLY A 162 -8.00 -24.95 -12.18
CA GLY A 162 -7.53 -23.57 -12.29
C GLY A 162 -7.99 -22.64 -11.16
N ASP A 163 -9.21 -22.82 -10.65
CA ASP A 163 -9.75 -22.10 -9.50
C ASP A 163 -9.00 -22.42 -8.20
N TYR A 164 -8.61 -23.68 -7.99
CA TYR A 164 -7.82 -24.10 -6.83
C TYR A 164 -6.40 -23.57 -6.88
N VAL A 165 -5.75 -23.67 -8.04
CA VAL A 165 -4.40 -23.14 -8.24
C VAL A 165 -4.39 -21.63 -8.03
N LYS A 166 -5.39 -20.91 -8.56
CA LYS A 166 -5.54 -19.47 -8.33
C LYS A 166 -5.74 -19.16 -6.84
N ALA A 167 -6.63 -19.86 -6.16
CA ALA A 167 -6.88 -19.64 -4.73
C ALA A 167 -5.63 -19.88 -3.88
N ALA A 168 -4.87 -20.95 -4.16
CA ALA A 168 -3.62 -21.26 -3.48
C ALA A 168 -2.54 -20.19 -3.75
N HIS A 169 -2.42 -19.75 -5.00
CA HIS A 169 -1.49 -18.69 -5.39
C HIS A 169 -1.83 -17.36 -4.70
N ASP A 170 -3.10 -16.95 -4.74
CA ASP A 170 -3.57 -15.72 -4.09
C ASP A 170 -3.36 -15.79 -2.57
N HIS A 171 -3.61 -16.95 -1.96
CA HIS A 171 -3.33 -17.19 -0.54
C HIS A 171 -1.82 -17.10 -0.21
N ALA A 172 -0.94 -17.65 -1.06
CA ALA A 172 0.52 -17.60 -0.87
C ALA A 172 1.10 -16.19 -0.99
N LEU A 173 0.46 -15.31 -1.77
CA LEU A 173 0.85 -13.90 -1.89
C LEU A 173 0.25 -13.01 -0.79
N SER A 174 -0.78 -13.49 -0.08
CA SER A 174 -1.45 -12.73 0.97
C SER A 174 -0.47 -12.38 2.11
N GLN A 175 -0.45 -11.10 2.48
CA GLN A 175 0.42 -10.57 3.52
C GLN A 175 -0.34 -10.42 4.85
N GLY A 176 0.39 -10.44 5.96
CA GLY A 176 -0.18 -10.24 7.29
C GLY A 176 -0.63 -11.55 7.92
N ASN A 177 -1.94 -11.69 8.17
CA ASN A 177 -2.52 -12.84 8.87
C ASN A 177 -3.50 -13.62 7.96
N PRO A 178 -3.02 -14.26 6.86
CA PRO A 178 -3.87 -14.98 5.92
C PRO A 178 -4.59 -16.18 6.55
N HIS A 179 -3.99 -16.76 7.60
CA HIS A 179 -4.58 -17.86 8.35
C HIS A 179 -5.53 -17.40 9.46
N ASN A 180 -5.72 -16.09 9.63
CA ASN A 180 -6.54 -15.49 10.67
C ASN A 180 -6.25 -16.05 12.08
N VAL A 181 -4.98 -16.34 12.36
CA VAL A 181 -4.53 -16.91 13.63
C VAL A 181 -4.30 -15.83 14.68
N THR A 182 -4.55 -16.17 15.93
CA THR A 182 -4.28 -15.36 17.10
C THR A 182 -2.90 -15.68 17.67
N THR A 183 -2.35 -14.78 18.50
CA THR A 183 -1.06 -15.01 19.18
C THR A 183 -1.08 -16.19 20.15
N SER A 184 -2.26 -16.66 20.56
CA SER A 184 -2.45 -17.89 21.33
C SER A 184 -2.22 -19.16 20.52
N GLU A 185 -2.46 -19.13 19.21
CA GLU A 185 -2.36 -20.29 18.32
C GLU A 185 -0.93 -20.46 17.76
N ILE A 186 -0.07 -19.46 17.98
CA ILE A 186 1.33 -19.49 17.55
C ILE A 186 2.22 -19.85 18.75
N THR A 187 3.06 -20.86 18.57
CA THR A 187 4.07 -21.23 19.57
C THR A 187 5.16 -20.15 19.64
N GLU A 188 5.42 -19.65 20.85
CA GLU A 188 6.50 -18.69 21.07
C GLU A 188 7.86 -19.36 20.96
N THR A 189 8.82 -18.63 20.41
CA THR A 189 10.23 -19.04 20.32
C THR A 189 11.10 -17.93 20.89
N ASN A 190 12.43 -18.14 20.94
CA ASN A 190 13.34 -17.11 21.42
C ASN A 190 13.27 -15.81 20.60
N ASN A 191 12.87 -15.89 19.33
CA ASN A 191 12.77 -14.75 18.41
C ASN A 191 11.34 -14.25 18.21
N VAL A 192 10.33 -14.98 18.74
CA VAL A 192 8.91 -14.63 18.61
C VAL A 192 8.27 -14.75 19.99
N ARG A 193 8.19 -13.63 20.70
CA ARG A 193 7.50 -13.52 21.99
C ARG A 193 6.32 -12.57 21.82
N PHE A 194 5.18 -12.97 22.37
CA PHE A 194 3.97 -12.14 22.34
C PHE A 194 3.72 -11.56 23.72
N PHE A 195 3.12 -10.37 23.78
CA PHE A 195 2.68 -9.76 25.03
C PHE A 195 1.41 -10.47 25.53
N LYS A 196 1.58 -11.65 26.14
CA LYS A 196 0.48 -12.34 26.81
C LYS A 196 0.30 -11.77 28.20
N GLU A 197 -0.95 -11.47 28.55
CA GLU A 197 -1.33 -10.78 29.78
C GLU A 197 -0.79 -11.48 31.05
N ASN A 198 -0.83 -12.82 31.06
CA ASN A 198 -0.30 -13.63 32.16
C ASN A 198 1.23 -13.56 32.26
N LEU A 199 1.96 -13.53 31.14
CA LEU A 199 3.42 -13.44 31.12
C LEU A 199 3.88 -12.04 31.54
N VAL A 200 3.20 -11.00 31.07
CA VAL A 200 3.48 -9.61 31.49
C VAL A 200 3.27 -9.47 33.01
N ARG A 201 2.18 -10.01 33.55
CA ARG A 201 1.92 -10.00 35.00
C ARG A 201 2.90 -10.84 35.82
N ALA A 202 3.41 -11.93 35.24
CA ALA A 202 4.40 -12.79 35.90
C ALA A 202 5.84 -12.29 35.74
N THR A 203 6.08 -11.21 34.97
CA THR A 203 7.41 -10.68 34.75
C THR A 203 7.95 -10.07 36.04
N VAL A 204 9.05 -10.63 36.54
CA VAL A 204 9.77 -10.09 37.71
C VAL A 204 10.75 -9.02 37.22
N LEU A 205 10.68 -7.82 37.79
CA LEU A 205 11.58 -6.71 37.50
C LEU A 205 12.91 -6.89 38.27
N THR A 206 13.77 -7.79 37.78
CA THR A 206 15.01 -8.19 38.47
C THR A 206 16.12 -7.14 38.42
N GLY A 207 15.98 -6.10 37.59
CA GLY A 207 16.98 -5.02 37.42
C GLY A 207 16.82 -3.81 38.33
N ILE A 208 15.84 -3.79 39.25
CA ILE A 208 15.57 -2.59 40.07
C ILE A 208 16.65 -2.39 41.14
N VAL A 209 17.23 -1.18 41.18
CA VAL A 209 18.20 -0.75 42.20
C VAL A 209 17.59 0.35 43.06
N PHE A 210 17.22 0.02 44.31
CA PHE A 210 16.54 0.93 45.24
C PHE A 210 17.46 1.91 45.98
N THR A 211 18.78 1.74 45.90
CA THR A 211 19.74 2.58 46.62
C THR A 211 20.10 3.87 45.88
N ASN A 212 19.65 4.05 44.64
CA ASN A 212 19.96 5.21 43.82
C ASN A 212 19.04 6.38 44.18
N LYS A 213 19.58 7.50 44.64
CA LYS A 213 18.81 8.68 45.09
C LYS A 213 18.73 9.79 44.02
N ASN A 214 19.33 9.57 42.86
CA ASN A 214 19.33 10.55 41.78
C ASN A 214 17.92 10.79 41.26
N LYS A 215 17.67 12.01 40.77
CA LYS A 215 16.39 12.35 40.13
C LYS A 215 16.12 11.43 38.94
N ALA A 216 14.89 10.93 38.85
CA ALA A 216 14.40 10.23 37.66
C ALA A 216 14.34 11.20 36.46
N THR A 217 14.78 10.72 35.30
CA THR A 217 14.90 11.49 34.06
C THR A 217 14.20 10.78 32.91
N ALA A 218 13.90 11.49 31.82
CA ALA A 218 13.25 10.92 30.64
C ALA A 218 14.12 9.86 29.90
N ALA A 219 15.42 9.78 30.23
CA ALA A 219 16.34 8.80 29.65
C ALA A 219 16.38 7.47 30.44
N ASP A 220 15.77 7.42 31.63
CA ASP A 220 15.81 6.22 32.47
C ASP A 220 14.88 5.13 31.94
N SER A 221 15.33 3.86 32.01
CA SER A 221 14.42 2.72 31.85
C SER A 221 13.37 2.71 32.97
N ILE A 222 12.25 2.04 32.75
CA ILE A 222 11.17 1.93 33.76
C ILE A 222 11.72 1.40 35.09
N GLU A 223 12.53 0.34 35.06
CA GLU A 223 13.16 -0.23 36.26
C GLU A 223 14.07 0.77 36.99
N THR A 224 14.87 1.52 36.22
CA THR A 224 15.78 2.53 36.78
C THR A 224 15.02 3.69 37.41
N ALA A 225 13.97 4.17 36.74
CA ALA A 225 13.14 5.26 37.23
C ALA A 225 12.41 4.88 38.53
N ILE A 226 11.82 3.68 38.58
CA ILE A 226 11.17 3.15 39.79
C ILE A 226 12.19 3.02 40.94
N GLY A 227 13.36 2.45 40.66
CA GLY A 227 14.44 2.32 41.66
C GLY A 227 14.89 3.67 42.22
N LYS A 228 15.08 4.66 41.35
CA LYS A 228 15.41 6.05 41.74
C LYS A 228 14.35 6.69 42.61
N ILE A 229 13.08 6.59 42.22
CA ILE A 229 11.96 7.16 42.98
C ILE A 229 11.89 6.52 44.37
N GLN A 230 12.02 5.20 44.47
CA GLN A 230 12.03 4.53 45.77
C GLN A 230 13.21 4.99 46.63
N GLY A 231 14.42 5.08 46.06
CA GLY A 231 15.59 5.56 46.80
C GLY A 231 15.44 7.01 47.30
N GLN A 232 14.73 7.85 46.56
CA GLN A 232 14.38 9.21 46.99
C GLN A 232 13.34 9.23 48.11
N LEU A 233 12.34 8.35 48.05
CA LEU A 233 11.33 8.20 49.10
C LEU A 233 11.96 7.68 50.40
N ASP A 234 12.87 6.73 50.30
CA ASP A 234 13.59 6.18 51.47
C ASP A 234 14.49 7.24 52.13
N ASP A 235 14.97 8.22 51.35
CA ASP A 235 15.76 9.35 51.85
C ASP A 235 14.89 10.52 52.36
N PHE A 236 13.58 10.43 52.21
CA PHE A 236 12.65 11.44 52.70
C PHE A 236 12.54 11.36 54.23
N SER A 237 13.41 12.09 54.93
CA SER A 237 13.32 12.23 56.39
C SER A 237 12.27 13.27 56.79
N VAL A 238 11.29 12.85 57.60
CA VAL A 238 10.37 13.79 58.27
C VAL A 238 11.17 14.57 59.31
N PRO A 239 11.05 15.91 59.39
CA PRO A 239 11.73 16.69 60.41
C PRO A 239 11.45 16.18 61.84
N ILE A 240 12.48 15.79 62.59
CA ILE A 240 12.34 15.30 63.98
C ILE A 240 12.70 16.43 64.96
N TRP A 241 11.94 16.52 66.05
CA TRP A 241 12.27 17.37 67.19
C TRP A 241 13.39 16.73 68.01
N VAL A 242 14.51 17.43 68.14
CA VAL A 242 15.69 16.96 68.87
C VAL A 242 15.83 17.74 70.16
N ASN A 243 15.95 17.04 71.29
CA ASN A 243 16.15 17.66 72.60
C ASN A 243 17.55 18.29 72.67
N VAL A 244 17.65 19.55 73.12
CA VAL A 244 18.94 20.24 73.22
C VAL A 244 19.93 19.53 74.17
N THR A 245 19.46 18.69 75.10
CA THR A 245 20.34 17.88 75.95
C THR A 245 21.21 16.91 75.17
N THR A 246 20.78 16.48 73.97
CA THR A 246 21.56 15.61 73.09
C THR A 246 22.54 16.39 72.20
N LEU A 247 22.51 17.72 72.24
CA LEU A 247 23.22 18.63 71.32
C LEU A 247 24.40 19.36 71.98
N GLY A 248 24.85 18.92 73.16
CA GLY A 248 25.90 19.60 73.92
C GLY A 248 25.39 20.93 74.50
N VAL A 249 24.75 20.83 75.66
CA VAL A 249 24.12 21.96 76.36
C VAL A 249 24.83 22.26 77.68
N VAL A 250 24.91 23.55 78.02
CA VAL A 250 25.27 24.05 79.34
C VAL A 250 24.05 24.79 79.88
N PHE A 251 23.38 24.20 80.86
CA PHE A 251 22.36 24.91 81.64
C PHE A 251 23.04 25.71 82.75
N SER A 252 22.50 26.89 83.05
CA SER A 252 22.96 27.63 84.22
C SER A 252 22.42 27.03 85.51
N SER A 253 23.02 27.42 86.64
CA SER A 253 22.55 27.05 87.98
C SER A 253 21.14 27.56 88.30
N TYR A 254 20.60 28.50 87.50
CA TYR A 254 19.25 29.01 87.67
C TYR A 254 18.18 28.07 87.12
N VAL A 255 18.55 27.07 86.31
CA VAL A 255 17.61 26.17 85.63
C VAL A 255 17.60 24.78 86.28
N ASN A 256 16.40 24.27 86.55
CA ASN A 256 16.21 22.87 86.91
C ASN A 256 16.23 22.03 85.62
N GLN A 257 17.36 21.35 85.36
CA GLN A 257 17.57 20.61 84.11
C GLN A 257 16.63 19.41 83.97
N SER A 258 16.35 18.70 85.07
CA SER A 258 15.43 17.56 85.08
C SER A 258 13.98 17.95 84.80
N GLU A 259 13.62 19.22 85.01
CA GLU A 259 12.27 19.75 84.83
C GLU A 259 12.21 20.83 83.75
N SER A 260 13.19 20.85 82.84
CA SER A 260 13.22 21.72 81.67
C SER A 260 13.38 20.88 80.42
N LYS A 261 12.72 21.27 79.33
CA LYS A 261 12.81 20.58 78.05
C LYS A 261 12.77 21.60 76.93
N ILE A 262 13.85 21.69 76.15
CA ILE A 262 13.89 22.48 74.92
C ILE A 262 14.19 21.55 73.76
N GLU A 263 13.45 21.70 72.66
CA GLU A 263 13.62 20.92 71.45
C GLU A 263 13.81 21.83 70.25
N LEU A 264 14.62 21.38 69.30
CA LEU A 264 14.91 22.06 68.04
C LEU A 264 14.51 21.16 66.85
N GLN A 265 14.04 21.77 65.78
CA GLN A 265 13.70 21.07 64.53
C GLN A 265 14.17 21.90 63.33
N LYS A 266 14.89 21.25 62.39
CA LYS A 266 15.20 21.82 61.09
C LYS A 266 14.10 21.47 60.10
N ARG A 267 13.43 22.47 59.52
CA ARG A 267 12.43 22.26 58.47
C ARG A 267 12.41 23.42 57.49
N ASN A 268 12.28 23.12 56.20
CA ASN A 268 12.25 24.11 55.10
C ASN A 268 13.40 25.14 55.18
N GLY A 269 14.61 24.68 55.55
CA GLY A 269 15.79 25.53 55.69
C GLY A 269 15.79 26.49 56.89
N ASN A 270 14.85 26.35 57.84
CA ASN A 270 14.76 27.15 59.05
C ASN A 270 14.92 26.26 60.29
N ILE A 271 15.27 26.88 61.43
CA ILE A 271 15.28 26.24 62.74
C ILE A 271 14.07 26.70 63.54
N TYR A 272 13.36 25.74 64.10
CA TYR A 272 12.26 25.97 65.02
C TYR A 272 12.64 25.49 66.42
N MET A 273 12.16 26.19 67.43
CA MET A 273 12.33 25.86 68.84
C MET A 273 10.96 25.69 69.49
N ARG A 274 10.88 24.81 70.49
CA ARG A 274 9.74 24.72 71.41
C ARG A 274 10.19 24.20 72.78
N GLY A 275 9.32 24.27 73.77
CA GLY A 275 9.52 23.59 75.05
C GLY A 275 9.16 24.43 76.26
N TYR A 276 9.87 24.22 77.36
CA TYR A 276 9.72 24.97 78.60
C TYR A 276 10.99 24.95 79.45
N ILE A 277 11.16 26.00 80.26
CA ILE A 277 12.27 26.14 81.23
C ILE A 277 11.66 26.33 82.62
N ARG A 278 12.13 25.56 83.59
CA ARG A 278 11.78 25.73 85.00
C ARG A 278 12.97 26.25 85.79
N LEU A 279 12.75 27.28 86.60
CA LEU A 279 13.80 27.84 87.45
C LEU A 279 14.00 27.01 88.73
N ALA A 280 15.26 26.70 89.04
CA ALA A 280 15.66 26.04 90.29
C ALA A 280 15.78 27.02 91.47
N GLN A 281 16.08 28.28 91.17
CA GLN A 281 16.31 29.34 92.16
C GLN A 281 15.90 30.70 91.60
N GLN A 282 15.73 31.69 92.48
CA GLN A 282 15.38 33.05 92.08
C GLN A 282 16.47 33.64 91.17
N ALA A 283 16.07 34.22 90.06
CA ALA A 283 16.94 34.92 89.12
C ALA A 283 16.69 36.43 89.23
N SER A 284 17.70 37.22 89.61
CA SER A 284 17.58 38.69 89.78
C SER A 284 18.69 39.41 89.03
N GLY A 285 18.35 40.09 87.94
CA GLY A 285 19.30 40.84 87.11
C GLY A 285 18.98 40.76 85.62
N SER A 286 19.67 41.59 84.82
CA SER A 286 19.59 41.56 83.36
C SER A 286 20.68 40.68 82.77
N GLY A 287 20.37 39.94 81.71
CA GLY A 287 21.34 39.13 80.99
C GLY A 287 21.67 37.78 81.64
N ILE A 288 20.85 37.30 82.57
CA ILE A 288 21.02 35.97 83.18
C ILE A 288 20.84 34.91 82.11
N GLU A 289 21.87 34.14 81.85
CA GLU A 289 21.84 33.00 80.93
C GLU A 289 21.13 31.82 81.58
N TYR A 290 20.13 31.27 80.90
CA TYR A 290 19.42 30.07 81.34
C TYR A 290 19.97 28.81 80.68
N LEU A 291 20.31 28.91 79.40
CA LEU A 291 20.77 27.79 78.60
C LEU A 291 21.69 28.27 77.47
N ARG A 292 22.71 27.47 77.19
CA ARG A 292 23.51 27.54 75.97
C ARG A 292 23.65 26.18 75.32
N TYR A 293 23.44 26.10 74.01
CA TYR A 293 23.78 24.92 73.21
C TYR A 293 24.81 25.28 72.13
N THR A 294 25.60 24.30 71.67
CA THR A 294 26.78 24.50 70.81
C THR A 294 26.78 23.65 69.53
N SER A 295 25.61 23.13 69.12
CA SER A 295 25.50 22.25 67.96
C SER A 295 25.64 23.01 66.63
N GLN A 296 26.62 22.60 65.83
CA GLN A 296 26.76 23.07 64.44
C GLN A 296 25.58 22.65 63.57
N ASP A 297 24.99 21.48 63.85
CA ASP A 297 23.80 20.97 63.17
C ASP A 297 22.54 21.78 63.47
N TYR A 298 22.55 22.67 64.45
CA TYR A 298 21.42 23.57 64.73
C TYR A 298 21.88 25.03 64.85
N ALA A 299 22.96 25.39 64.15
CA ALA A 299 23.43 26.76 64.07
C ALA A 299 22.53 27.61 63.15
N LEU A 300 22.25 28.84 63.57
CA LEU A 300 21.64 29.85 62.71
C LEU A 300 22.65 30.39 61.68
N ASP A 301 22.19 30.67 60.47
CA ASP A 301 22.99 31.40 59.48
C ASP A 301 23.10 32.87 59.88
N THR A 302 24.30 33.28 60.28
CA THR A 302 24.55 34.65 60.75
C THR A 302 24.54 35.69 59.63
N SER A 303 24.59 35.27 58.36
CA SER A 303 24.38 36.15 57.20
C SER A 303 22.95 36.69 57.15
N TYR A 304 22.01 35.93 57.69
CA TYR A 304 20.60 36.31 57.87
C TYR A 304 20.28 36.73 59.31
N ALA A 305 21.20 36.53 60.26
CA ALA A 305 21.06 37.03 61.62
C ALA A 305 21.42 38.51 61.62
N ILE A 306 20.39 39.36 61.56
CA ILE A 306 20.55 40.78 61.83
C ILE A 306 21.01 40.89 63.30
N ASN A 307 22.09 41.64 63.53
CA ASN A 307 22.77 41.83 64.82
C ASN A 307 21.90 42.63 65.81
N ILE A 308 20.75 42.06 66.20
CA ILE A 308 19.81 42.60 67.16
C ILE A 308 19.24 41.40 67.90
N GLY A 309 19.40 41.35 69.23
CA GLY A 309 18.84 40.26 70.03
C GLY A 309 17.37 40.05 69.67
N TYR A 310 17.01 38.85 69.23
CA TYR A 310 15.61 38.50 69.00
C TYR A 310 14.96 38.44 70.38
N THR A 311 14.25 39.50 70.74
CA THR A 311 13.41 39.52 71.93
C THR A 311 12.23 38.61 71.65
N MET A 312 12.33 37.35 72.08
CA MET A 312 11.21 36.43 72.03
C MET A 312 10.36 36.67 73.28
N ALA A 313 9.11 37.08 73.09
CA ALA A 313 8.18 37.14 74.21
C ALA A 313 7.87 35.70 74.63
N ILE A 314 8.44 35.26 75.76
CA ILE A 314 8.18 33.95 76.36
C ILE A 314 7.17 34.16 77.48
N PHE A 315 6.05 33.46 77.42
CA PHE A 315 4.92 33.70 78.31
C PHE A 315 5.08 32.90 79.60
N ASN A 316 4.89 33.56 80.74
CA ASN A 316 4.61 32.90 82.02
C ASN A 316 3.10 32.75 82.15
N ILE A 317 2.59 31.52 82.24
CA ILE A 317 1.14 31.23 82.28
C ILE A 317 0.63 31.12 83.74
N CYS A 318 1.51 31.04 84.74
CA CYS A 318 1.13 30.55 86.08
C CYS A 318 1.19 31.56 87.24
N SER A 319 1.20 32.88 87.00
CA SER A 319 0.99 33.84 88.10
C SER A 319 0.31 35.10 87.62
N GLY A 320 -0.82 35.46 88.25
CA GLY A 320 -1.66 36.62 87.94
C GLY A 320 -1.04 38.00 88.21
N SER A 321 0.26 38.18 87.96
CA SER A 321 0.98 39.44 88.09
C SER A 321 1.67 39.80 86.78
N THR A 322 1.18 40.89 86.16
CA THR A 322 1.79 41.71 85.09
C THR A 322 2.55 41.00 83.97
N LEU A 323 1.91 40.97 82.79
CA LEU A 323 2.38 40.49 81.48
C LEU A 323 3.59 41.27 80.91
N ASN A 324 4.77 41.23 81.52
CA ASN A 324 5.97 41.88 80.95
C ASN A 324 7.25 41.05 81.13
N ASN A 325 7.31 39.87 80.51
CA ASN A 325 8.50 39.03 80.54
C ASN A 325 9.02 38.79 79.12
N ALA A 326 10.08 39.50 78.74
CA ALA A 326 10.84 39.27 77.53
C ALA A 326 12.05 38.40 77.85
N THR A 327 12.22 37.27 77.15
CA THR A 327 13.48 36.51 77.16
C THR A 327 14.10 36.57 75.80
N THR A 328 15.33 37.04 75.74
CA THR A 328 16.01 37.24 74.46
C THR A 328 16.72 35.95 74.08
N ILE A 329 16.55 35.51 72.84
CA ILE A 329 17.42 34.51 72.22
C ILE A 329 18.50 35.29 71.48
N SER A 330 19.74 35.13 71.93
CA SER A 330 20.92 35.72 71.28
C SER A 330 21.76 34.62 70.64
N SER A 331 22.33 34.90 69.48
CA SER A 331 23.27 34.01 68.78
C SER A 331 24.63 34.69 68.66
N ASP A 332 25.70 33.92 68.73
CA ASP A 332 27.05 34.36 68.36
C ASP A 332 27.54 33.66 67.07
N ASN A 333 28.64 34.16 66.51
CA ASN A 333 29.22 33.65 65.26
C ASN A 333 29.80 32.22 65.35
N ILE A 334 29.71 31.56 66.51
CA ILE A 334 30.33 30.25 66.78
C ILE A 334 29.26 29.17 66.94
N GLY A 335 27.99 29.48 66.64
CA GLY A 335 26.88 28.53 66.75
C GLY A 335 26.46 28.30 68.21
N THR A 336 26.80 29.23 69.11
CA THR A 336 26.29 29.21 70.46
C THR A 336 25.05 30.09 70.58
N HIS A 337 24.02 29.53 71.20
CA HIS A 337 22.71 30.16 71.31
C HIS A 337 22.33 30.25 72.77
N LEU A 338 22.05 31.47 73.22
CA LEU A 338 21.80 31.78 74.63
C LEU A 338 20.37 32.27 74.84
N ILE A 339 19.70 31.71 75.83
CA ILE A 339 18.38 32.17 76.31
C ILE A 339 18.60 33.02 77.57
N LYS A 340 18.21 34.31 77.55
CA LYS A 340 18.50 35.26 78.65
C LYS A 340 17.29 36.01 79.21
N SER A 341 17.33 36.39 80.49
CA SER A 341 16.32 37.28 81.11
C SER A 341 16.50 38.76 80.73
N SER A 342 15.40 39.49 80.59
CA SER A 342 15.38 40.96 80.52
C SER A 342 15.01 41.59 81.87
N GLY A 343 15.98 41.68 82.78
CA GLY A 343 16.02 42.72 83.84
C GLY A 343 15.06 42.66 85.03
N ILE A 344 14.31 41.58 85.26
CA ILE A 344 13.34 41.46 86.38
C ILE A 344 13.68 40.30 87.31
N VAL A 345 13.28 40.40 88.58
CA VAL A 345 13.37 39.33 89.58
C VAL A 345 12.32 38.26 89.30
N VAL A 346 12.74 37.02 89.04
CA VAL A 346 11.88 35.88 88.77
C VAL A 346 12.02 34.85 89.91
N ALA A 347 10.90 34.45 90.51
CA ALA A 347 10.89 33.51 91.64
C ALA A 347 11.36 32.11 91.24
N SER A 348 11.89 31.36 92.22
CA SER A 348 12.17 29.93 92.04
C SER A 348 10.88 29.17 91.70
N GLY A 349 11.00 28.12 90.90
CA GLY A 349 9.87 27.27 90.49
C GLY A 349 9.05 27.80 89.31
N THR A 350 9.28 29.04 88.87
CA THR A 350 8.59 29.62 87.71
C THR A 350 8.86 28.79 86.44
N VAL A 351 7.80 28.50 85.67
CA VAL A 351 7.88 27.77 84.39
C VAL A 351 7.58 28.71 83.25
N TRP A 352 8.47 28.74 82.26
CA TRP A 352 8.37 29.58 81.07
C TRP A 352 8.14 28.67 79.87
N HIS A 353 7.04 28.87 79.15
CA HIS A 353 6.69 28.06 77.99
C HIS A 353 7.12 28.74 76.69
N ILE A 354 7.82 27.98 75.85
CA ILE A 354 8.24 28.39 74.51
C ILE A 354 7.30 27.71 73.52
N PRO A 355 6.37 28.45 72.88
CA PRO A 355 5.57 27.88 71.82
C PRO A 355 6.48 27.50 70.65
N GLU A 356 5.96 26.65 69.77
CA GLU A 356 6.67 26.35 68.54
C GLU A 356 6.88 27.61 67.71
N VAL A 357 8.13 27.95 67.46
CA VAL A 357 8.49 29.24 66.87
C VAL A 357 9.75 29.14 66.03
N CYS A 358 9.75 29.83 64.89
CA CYS A 358 10.93 29.94 64.04
C CYS A 358 11.94 30.87 64.71
N ILE A 359 13.15 30.38 64.94
CA ILE A 359 14.23 31.18 65.54
C ILE A 359 15.23 31.69 64.49
N GLY A 360 15.12 31.26 63.23
CA GLY A 360 15.86 31.81 62.10
C GLY A 360 16.23 30.78 61.02
N LYS A 361 17.02 31.20 60.04
CA LYS A 361 17.53 30.35 58.95
C LYS A 361 18.59 29.37 59.49
N ALA A 362 18.50 28.11 59.09
CA ALA A 362 19.53 27.13 59.38
C ALA A 362 20.78 27.44 58.55
N LYS A 363 21.96 27.35 59.17
CA LYS A 363 23.24 27.37 58.45
C LYS A 363 23.30 26.15 57.52
N THR A 364 23.51 26.41 56.23
CA THR A 364 23.63 25.40 55.16
C THR A 364 24.97 24.70 55.19
#